data_AF-A0A0W8F4D1-F1
#
_entry.id   AF-A0A0W8F4D1-F1
#
_cell.length_a   1.000
_cell.length_b   1.000
_cell.length_c   1.000
_cell.angle_alpha   90.00
_cell.angle_beta   90.00
_cell.angle_gamma   90.00
#
_symmetry.space_group_name_H-M   'P 1'
#
loop_
_entity.id
_entity.type
_entity.pdbx_description
1 polymer ?
#
loop_
_entity_poly.entity_id
_entity_poly.type
_entity_poly.pdbx_seq_one_letter_code
_entity_poly.pdbx_strand_id
1 'polypeptide(L)' 'MIGEAIKNLPPDLKERYPDTDWRKIAGFRDVLTHVYFGIKPTILWDNAKTGLPGLKKEIRLIIRDEMKKE' A
#
# COMPACT_ATOMS: atom_id res chain seq x y z
N MET A 1 -8.68 -0.56 6.40
CA MET A 1 -8.52 0.87 6.10
C MET A 1 -7.51 1.14 4.98
N ILE A 2 -6.22 0.77 5.08
CA ILE A 2 -5.21 1.08 4.04
C ILE A 2 -5.52 0.41 2.68
N GLY A 3 -5.68 -0.92 2.64
CA GLY A 3 -5.95 -1.63 1.38
C GLY A 3 -7.26 -1.21 0.71
N GLU A 4 -8.27 -0.85 1.51
CA GLU A 4 -9.55 -0.32 1.01
C GLU A 4 -9.38 1.05 0.36
N ALA A 5 -8.60 1.95 0.99
CA ALA A 5 -8.30 3.26 0.43
C ALA A 5 -7.57 3.15 -0.92
N ILE A 6 -6.63 2.20 -1.04
CA ILE A 6 -5.88 1.95 -2.29
C ILE A 6 -6.82 1.48 -3.41
N LYS A 7 -7.80 0.61 -3.10
CA LYS A 7 -8.78 0.14 -4.09
C LYS A 7 -9.56 1.31 -4.69
N ASN A 8 -9.91 2.30 -3.86
CA ASN A 8 -10.67 3.49 -4.26
C ASN A 8 -9.84 4.62 -4.90
N LEU A 9 -8.51 4.49 -5.01
CA LEU A 9 -7.70 5.49 -5.70
C LEU A 9 -8.06 5.56 -7.21
N PRO A 10 -8.10 6.76 -7.80
CA PRO A 10 -8.35 6.94 -9.23
C PRO A 10 -7.38 6.11 -10.11
N PRO A 11 -7.85 5.51 -11.23
CA PRO A 11 -7.00 4.73 -12.11
C PRO A 11 -5.84 5.53 -12.71
N ASP A 12 -6.09 6.78 -13.10
CA ASP A 12 -5.10 7.70 -13.67
C ASP A 12 -3.97 8.00 -12.68
N LEU A 13 -4.27 8.09 -11.37
CA LEU A 13 -3.26 8.24 -10.35
C LEU A 13 -2.36 6.99 -10.29
N LYS A 14 -2.96 5.80 -10.33
CA LYS A 14 -2.19 4.53 -10.30
C LYS A 14 -1.29 4.39 -11.53
N GLU A 15 -1.77 4.82 -12.69
CA GLU A 15 -1.02 4.83 -13.95
C GLU A 15 0.15 5.83 -13.93
N ARG A 16 0.00 6.99 -13.26
CA ARG A 16 1.10 7.95 -13.08
C ARG A 16 2.23 7.45 -12.18
N TYR A 17 1.93 6.52 -11.28
CA TYR A 17 2.88 5.96 -10.33
C TYR A 17 2.95 4.43 -10.43
N PRO A 18 3.45 3.90 -11.56
CA PRO A 18 3.45 2.45 -11.82
C PRO A 18 4.48 1.69 -10.98
N ASP A 19 5.50 2.36 -10.45
CA ASP A 19 6.52 1.77 -9.57
C ASP A 19 5.96 1.34 -8.21
N THR A 20 4.83 1.94 -7.81
CA THR A 20 4.10 1.53 -6.61
C THR A 20 3.27 0.29 -6.91
N ASP A 21 3.50 -0.80 -6.16
CA ASP A 21 2.73 -2.04 -6.32
C ASP A 21 1.33 -1.94 -5.65
N TRP A 22 0.45 -1.15 -6.27
CA TRP A 22 -0.92 -0.88 -5.80
C TRP A 22 -1.72 -2.16 -5.55
N ARG A 23 -1.54 -3.16 -6.42
CA ARG A 23 -2.26 -4.44 -6.32
C ARG A 23 -1.82 -5.22 -5.09
N LYS A 24 -0.51 -5.29 -4.81
CA LYS A 24 0.02 -5.95 -3.61
C LYS A 24 -0.44 -5.26 -2.34
N ILE A 25 -0.46 -3.92 -2.31
CA ILE A 25 -0.89 -3.17 -1.13
C ILE A 25 -2.39 -3.36 -0.87
N ALA A 26 -3.21 -3.34 -1.91
CA ALA A 26 -4.65 -3.64 -1.81
C ALA A 26 -4.90 -5.09 -1.34
N GLY A 27 -4.16 -6.04 -1.90
CA GLY A 27 -4.28 -7.47 -1.62
C GLY A 27 -3.80 -7.90 -0.23
N PHE A 28 -2.91 -7.12 0.41
CA PHE A 28 -2.43 -7.42 1.76
C PHE A 28 -3.56 -7.54 2.78
N ARG A 29 -4.60 -6.69 2.67
CA ARG A 29 -5.80 -6.78 3.52
C ARG A 29 -6.49 -8.13 3.34
N ASP A 30 -6.66 -8.58 2.10
CA ASP A 30 -7.38 -9.81 1.78
C ASP A 30 -6.60 -11.03 2.29
N VAL A 31 -5.26 -11.00 2.26
CA VAL A 31 -4.39 -12.00 2.86
C VAL A 31 -4.54 -12.05 4.40
N LEU A 32 -4.58 -10.89 5.07
CA LEU A 32 -4.74 -10.84 6.52
C LEU A 32 -6.12 -11.27 6.99
N THR A 33 -7.18 -11.08 6.20
CA THR A 33 -8.52 -11.51 6.62
C THR A 33 -8.78 -12.99 6.36
N HIS A 34 -8.15 -13.59 5.34
CA HIS A 34 -8.44 -14.96 4.92
C HIS A 34 -7.36 -15.99 5.30
N VAL A 35 -6.10 -15.58 5.45
CA VAL A 35 -4.95 -16.50 5.59
C VAL A 35 -4.17 -16.27 6.90
N TYR A 36 -4.64 -15.40 7.81
CA TYR A 36 -3.89 -15.08 9.02
C TYR A 36 -3.57 -16.30 9.91
N PHE A 37 -4.44 -17.31 9.91
CA PHE A 37 -4.22 -18.55 10.65
C PHE A 37 -2.99 -19.35 10.18
N GLY A 38 -2.55 -19.17 8.92
CA GLY A 38 -1.36 -19.82 8.37
C GLY A 38 -0.11 -18.94 8.36
N ILE A 39 -0.21 -17.67 8.75
CA ILE A 39 0.90 -16.72 8.68
C ILE A 39 1.57 -16.64 10.05
N LYS A 40 2.88 -16.85 10.08
CA LYS A 40 3.67 -16.67 11.31
C LYS A 40 3.59 -15.20 11.75
N PRO A 41 3.23 -14.91 13.00
CA PRO A 41 3.14 -13.52 13.51
C PRO A 41 4.42 -12.70 13.33
N THR A 42 5.59 -13.36 13.35
CA THR A 42 6.89 -12.72 13.08
C THR A 42 6.98 -12.17 11.67
N ILE A 43 6.53 -12.93 10.66
CA ILE A 43 6.51 -12.48 9.26
C ILE A 43 5.57 -11.29 9.10
N LEU A 44 4.41 -11.32 9.77
CA LEU A 44 3.48 -10.20 9.75
C LEU A 44 4.10 -8.95 10.38
N TRP A 45 4.75 -9.10 11.53
CA TRP A 45 5.40 -8.01 12.23
C TRP A 45 6.55 -7.39 11.42
N ASP A 46 7.38 -8.22 10.78
CA ASP A 46 8.48 -7.77 9.93
C ASP A 46 7.97 -7.00 8.71
N ASN A 47 6.91 -7.50 8.05
CA ASN A 47 6.24 -6.80 6.95
C ASN A 47 5.63 -5.47 7.41
N ALA A 48 5.03 -5.42 8.60
CA ALA A 48 4.51 -4.17 9.15
C ALA A 48 5.63 -3.16 9.46
N LYS A 49 6.76 -3.63 10.00
CA LYS A 49 7.93 -2.82 10.35
C LYS A 49 8.69 -2.27 9.16
N THR A 50 8.74 -3.01 8.06
CA THR A 50 9.55 -2.65 6.88
C THR A 50 8.71 -2.09 5.74
N GLY A 51 7.56 -2.72 5.45
CA GLY A 51 6.69 -2.34 4.34
C GLY A 51 5.92 -1.04 4.58
N LEU A 52 5.34 -0.84 5.77
CA LEU A 52 4.53 0.35 6.05
C LEU A 52 5.35 1.66 6.03
N PRO A 53 6.57 1.73 6.62
CA PRO A 53 7.37 2.95 6.52
C PRO A 53 7.78 3.30 5.09
N GLY A 54 8.10 2.28 4.27
CA GLY A 54 8.40 2.45 2.84
C GLY A 54 7.21 3.05 2.10
N LEU A 55 6.04 2.42 2.22
CA LEU A 55 4.79 2.90 1.63
C LEU A 55 4.44 4.33 2.10
N LYS A 56 4.62 4.62 3.38
CA LYS A 56 4.35 5.97 3.93
C LYS A 56 5.28 7.02 3.28
N LYS A 57 6.54 6.67 2.99
CA LYS A 57 7.50 7.58 2.33
C LYS A 57 7.07 7.84 0.89
N GLU A 58 6.72 6.79 0.17
CA GLU A 58 6.27 6.84 -1.22
C GLU A 58 5.00 7.69 -1.37
N ILE A 59 3.97 7.45 -0.56
CA ILE A 59 2.74 8.25 -0.56
C ILE A 59 3.02 9.74 -0.29
N ARG A 60 3.95 10.08 0.60
CA ARG A 60 4.33 11.49 0.84
C ARG A 60 4.97 12.14 -0.39
N LEU A 61 5.73 11.38 -1.18
CA LEU A 61 6.31 11.87 -2.42
C LEU A 61 5.23 12.10 -3.47
N ILE A 62 4.31 11.15 -3.62
CA ILE A 62 3.15 11.26 -4.51
C ILE A 62 2.32 12.50 -4.18
N ILE A 63 1.94 12.68 -2.91
CA ILE A 63 1.18 13.88 -2.48
C ILE A 63 1.92 15.15 -2.85
N ARG A 64 3.24 15.22 -2.58
CA ARG A 64 4.04 16.40 -2.91
C ARG A 64 4.10 16.66 -4.42
N ASP A 65 4.21 15.63 -5.23
CA ASP A 65 4.29 15.76 -6.68
C ASP A 65 2.94 16.22 -7.27
N GLU A 66 1.83 15.66 -6.81
CA GLU A 66 0.49 16.07 -7.23
C GLU A 66 0.16 17.51 -6.79
N MET A 67 0.53 17.91 -5.57
CA MET A 67 0.34 19.29 -5.09
C MET A 67 1.20 20.33 -5.82
N LYS A 68 2.26 19.93 -6.53
CA LYS A 68 3.07 20.84 -7.35
C LYS A 68 2.54 21.01 -8.77
N LYS A 69 1.62 20.13 -9.20
CA LYS A 69 1.01 20.16 -10.53
C LYS A 69 -0.24 21.06 -10.56
N GLU A 70 -0.78 21.40 -9.40
CA GLU A 70 -1.79 22.46 -9.19
C GLU A 70 -1.14 23.84 -9.08
#